data_AF-A0A920NUD6-F1
#
_entry.id   AF-A0A920NUD6-F1
#
_cell.length_a   1.000
_cell.length_b   1.000
_cell.length_c   1.000
_cell.angle_alpha   90.00
_cell.angle_beta   90.00
_cell.angle_gamma   90.00
#
_symmetry.space_group_name_H-M   'P 1'
#
loop_
_entity.id
_entity.type
_entity.pdbx_description
1 polymer ?
#
loop_
_entity_poly.entity_id
_entity_poly.type
_entity_poly.pdbx_seq_one_letter_code
_entity_poly.pdbx_strand_id
1 'polypeptide(L)'
;MALSENDEEALEGLIEEIEKNEKKLYQLEFQRMFSNPMDPNNAFLDIQSGSGGTEAQDWAEMIMRMYLKWGESKGFKVEMIEVSPGEVAGIKSSAIRFEGDYAYGWLRTETGVHRLVRKSPFDSGSRRHTSFASVFVSPEIDETIEIDINPSDLRIDT
;
A
#
# COMPACT_ATOMS: atom_id res chain seq x y z
N MET A 1 -41.02 -10.00 -16.47
CA MET A 1 -41.64 -11.32 -16.66
C MET A 1 -41.91 -11.97 -15.30
N ALA A 2 -40.92 -12.24 -14.45
CA ALA A 2 -41.18 -12.74 -13.07
C ALA A 2 -41.86 -11.70 -12.14
N LEU A 3 -41.39 -10.45 -12.11
CA LEU A 3 -42.02 -9.33 -11.37
C LEU A 3 -43.43 -8.98 -11.83
N SER A 4 -43.79 -9.34 -13.06
CA SER A 4 -45.13 -9.10 -13.62
C SER A 4 -46.12 -10.24 -13.33
N GLU A 5 -45.63 -11.40 -12.89
CA GLU A 5 -46.43 -12.60 -12.57
C GLU A 5 -46.48 -12.91 -11.06
N ASN A 6 -45.82 -12.10 -10.23
CA ASN A 6 -45.80 -12.22 -8.76
C ASN A 6 -45.34 -13.60 -8.27
N ASP A 7 -44.44 -14.23 -9.03
CA ASP A 7 -43.88 -15.55 -8.75
C ASP A 7 -42.66 -15.41 -7.84
N GLU A 8 -42.92 -15.49 -6.52
CA GLU A 8 -41.91 -15.34 -5.47
C GLU A 8 -40.85 -16.45 -5.50
N GLU A 9 -41.21 -17.69 -5.88
CA GLU A 9 -40.25 -18.81 -6.02
C GLU A 9 -39.29 -18.57 -7.19
N ALA A 10 -39.78 -18.06 -8.32
CA ALA A 10 -38.93 -17.70 -9.46
C ALA A 10 -37.99 -16.51 -9.14
N LEU A 11 -38.45 -15.57 -8.30
CA LEU A 11 -37.63 -14.44 -7.82
C LEU A 11 -36.53 -14.89 -6.87
N GLU A 12 -36.81 -15.78 -5.91
CA GLU A 12 -35.78 -16.35 -5.01
C GLU A 12 -34.73 -17.15 -5.79
N GLY A 13 -35.15 -17.96 -6.77
CA GLY A 13 -34.22 -18.69 -7.64
C GLY A 13 -33.29 -17.76 -8.45
N LEU A 14 -33.83 -16.64 -8.94
CA LEU A 14 -33.04 -15.59 -9.62
C LEU A 14 -32.04 -14.90 -8.68
N ILE A 15 -32.42 -14.62 -7.44
CA ILE A 15 -31.51 -14.02 -6.45
C ILE A 15 -30.35 -14.97 -6.14
N GLU A 16 -30.62 -16.25 -5.91
CA GLU A 16 -29.55 -17.24 -5.69
C GLU A 16 -28.60 -17.35 -6.89
N GLU A 17 -29.14 -17.29 -8.11
CA GLU A 17 -28.33 -17.37 -9.32
C GLU A 17 -27.46 -16.12 -9.50
N ILE A 18 -28.00 -14.93 -9.19
CA ILE A 18 -27.24 -13.68 -9.15
C ILE A 18 -26.11 -13.77 -8.12
N GLU A 19 -26.39 -14.21 -6.89
CA GLU A 19 -25.35 -14.37 -5.86
C GLU A 19 -24.26 -15.38 -6.26
N LYS A 20 -24.64 -16.49 -6.90
CA LYS A 20 -23.68 -17.49 -7.41
C LYS A 20 -22.80 -16.90 -8.52
N ASN A 21 -23.38 -16.12 -9.42
CA ASN A 21 -22.65 -15.49 -10.52
C ASN A 21 -21.76 -14.36 -10.02
N GLU A 22 -22.20 -13.58 -9.02
CA GLU A 22 -21.40 -12.54 -8.38
C GLU A 22 -20.16 -13.13 -7.69
N LYS A 23 -20.30 -14.25 -6.97
CA LYS A 23 -19.16 -14.97 -6.38
C LYS A 23 -18.16 -15.45 -7.43
N LYS A 24 -18.64 -16.00 -8.56
CA LYS A 24 -17.78 -16.44 -9.66
C LYS A 24 -17.07 -15.27 -10.35
N LEU A 25 -17.78 -14.17 -10.56
CA LEU A 25 -17.20 -12.94 -11.12
C LEU A 25 -16.10 -12.40 -10.22
N TYR A 26 -16.36 -12.32 -8.92
CA TYR A 26 -15.37 -11.88 -7.93
C TYR A 26 -14.10 -12.74 -7.96
N GLN A 27 -14.25 -14.08 -8.03
CA GLN A 27 -13.10 -14.98 -8.15
C GLN A 27 -12.27 -14.74 -9.42
N LEU A 28 -12.94 -14.53 -10.56
CA LEU A 28 -12.28 -14.24 -11.84
C LEU A 28 -11.57 -12.88 -11.83
N GLU A 29 -12.20 -11.86 -11.25
CA GLU A 29 -11.59 -10.53 -11.07
C GLU A 29 -10.37 -10.61 -10.16
N PHE A 30 -10.47 -11.36 -9.06
CA PHE A 30 -9.37 -11.58 -8.14
C PHE A 30 -8.18 -12.26 -8.83
N GLN A 31 -8.41 -13.37 -9.55
CA GLN A 31 -7.37 -14.05 -10.31
C GLN A 31 -6.72 -13.16 -11.38
N ARG A 32 -7.49 -12.24 -11.98
CA ARG A 32 -6.98 -11.30 -12.98
C ARG A 32 -6.14 -10.18 -12.36
N MET A 33 -6.55 -9.67 -11.19
CA MET A 33 -5.84 -8.59 -10.50
C MET A 33 -4.54 -9.07 -9.82
N PHE A 34 -4.56 -10.29 -9.29
CA PHE A 34 -3.45 -10.93 -8.56
C PHE A 34 -2.76 -12.00 -9.40
N SER A 35 -2.28 -11.61 -10.58
CA SER A 35 -1.65 -12.52 -11.54
C SER A 35 -0.14 -12.73 -11.31
N ASN A 36 0.50 -11.97 -10.42
CA ASN A 36 1.93 -12.13 -10.16
C ASN A 36 2.17 -13.21 -9.11
N PRO A 37 3.26 -14.01 -9.26
CA PRO A 37 3.58 -15.08 -8.33
C PRO A 37 3.90 -14.56 -6.91
N MET A 38 4.29 -13.29 -6.78
CA MET A 38 4.64 -12.65 -5.50
C MET A 38 3.45 -11.92 -4.86
N ASP A 39 2.30 -11.84 -5.52
CA ASP A 39 1.12 -11.15 -4.99
C ASP A 39 0.64 -11.70 -3.64
N PRO A 40 0.68 -13.02 -3.35
CA PRO A 40 0.29 -13.57 -2.06
C PRO A 40 1.24 -13.24 -0.90
N ASN A 41 2.45 -12.74 -1.19
CA ASN A 41 3.47 -12.54 -0.17
C ASN A 41 3.16 -11.32 0.70
N ASN A 42 3.76 -11.31 1.89
CA ASN A 42 3.83 -10.12 2.73
C ASN A 42 4.54 -8.99 1.99
N ALA A 43 4.34 -7.77 2.45
CA ALA A 43 4.93 -6.59 1.83
C ALA A 43 5.71 -5.74 2.83
N PHE A 44 6.84 -5.21 2.36
CA PHE A 44 7.53 -4.12 3.01
C PHE A 44 7.19 -2.82 2.29
N LEU A 45 6.82 -1.81 3.07
CA LEU A 45 6.48 -0.49 2.59
C LEU A 45 7.48 0.49 3.19
N ASP A 46 8.30 1.06 2.32
CA ASP A 46 9.29 2.07 2.65
C ASP A 46 8.78 3.44 2.22
N ILE A 47 8.76 4.37 3.16
CA ILE A 47 8.38 5.76 2.92
C ILE A 47 9.62 6.59 3.11
N GLN A 48 9.91 7.47 2.14
CA GLN A 48 11.02 8.38 2.21
C GLN A 48 10.54 9.81 1.91
N SER A 49 10.93 10.74 2.78
CA SER A 49 10.66 12.17 2.58
C SER A 49 11.50 12.68 1.40
N GLY A 50 10.86 13.37 0.47
CA GLY A 50 11.53 13.96 -0.69
C GLY A 50 12.01 15.40 -0.44
N SER A 51 12.19 16.13 -1.53
CA SER A 51 12.60 17.53 -1.51
C SER A 51 11.48 18.42 -0.96
N GLY A 52 11.73 19.08 0.18
CA GLY A 52 10.78 19.99 0.83
C GLY A 52 11.07 20.28 2.32
N GLY A 53 12.17 19.77 2.86
CA GLY A 53 12.58 20.01 4.26
C GLY A 53 11.55 19.48 5.25
N THR A 54 11.26 20.25 6.29
CA THR A 54 10.29 19.89 7.34
C THR A 54 8.88 19.61 6.81
N GLU A 55 8.46 20.31 5.75
CA GLU A 55 7.13 20.11 5.16
C GLU A 55 7.01 18.75 4.46
N ALA A 56 8.09 18.29 3.80
CA ALA A 56 8.13 16.96 3.19
C ALA A 56 8.20 15.85 4.25
N GLN A 57 8.90 16.11 5.36
CA GLN A 57 8.96 15.17 6.49
C GLN A 57 7.60 15.00 7.16
N ASP A 58 6.86 16.09 7.39
CA ASP A 58 5.49 16.04 7.92
C ASP A 58 4.55 15.30 6.94
N TRP A 59 4.70 15.55 5.65
CA TRP A 59 3.91 14.83 4.64
C TRP A 59 4.20 13.32 4.63
N ALA A 60 5.48 12.92 4.73
CA ALA A 60 5.85 11.51 4.85
C ALA A 60 5.21 10.86 6.09
N GLU A 61 5.14 11.56 7.22
CA GLU A 61 4.49 11.06 8.44
C GLU A 61 2.97 10.90 8.23
N MET A 62 2.34 11.83 7.52
CA MET A 62 0.92 11.71 7.18
C MET A 62 0.64 10.49 6.31
N ILE A 63 1.48 10.21 5.31
CA ILE A 63 1.37 9.01 4.48
C ILE A 63 1.57 7.75 5.33
N MET A 64 2.58 7.72 6.21
CA MET A 64 2.81 6.60 7.12
C MET A 64 1.54 6.31 7.93
N ARG A 65 0.96 7.33 8.57
CA ARG A 65 -0.29 7.19 9.33
C ARG A 65 -1.48 6.74 8.46
N MET A 66 -1.52 7.13 7.19
CA MET A 66 -2.54 6.68 6.24
C MET A 66 -2.44 5.17 6.00
N TYR A 67 -1.25 4.65 5.70
CA TYR A 67 -1.05 3.23 5.45
C TYR A 67 -1.21 2.37 6.70
N LEU A 68 -0.79 2.85 7.88
CA LEU A 68 -1.05 2.15 9.15
C LEU A 68 -2.55 1.92 9.36
N LYS A 69 -3.37 2.97 9.20
CA LYS A 69 -4.83 2.86 9.34
C LYS A 69 -5.46 2.00 8.25
N TRP A 70 -4.94 2.08 7.02
CA TRP A 70 -5.41 1.25 5.92
C TRP A 70 -5.14 -0.24 6.18
N GLY A 71 -3.96 -0.58 6.71
CA GLY A 71 -3.60 -1.95 7.09
C GLY A 71 -4.51 -2.51 8.17
N GLU A 72 -4.74 -1.74 9.24
CA GLU A 72 -5.67 -2.12 10.32
C GLU A 72 -7.11 -2.33 9.80
N SER A 73 -7.59 -1.45 8.90
CA SER A 73 -8.92 -1.54 8.29
C SER A 73 -9.08 -2.79 7.41
N LYS A 74 -8.03 -3.20 6.71
CA LYS A 74 -8.00 -4.41 5.89
C LYS A 74 -7.80 -5.69 6.69
N GLY A 75 -7.50 -5.59 7.99
CA GLY A 75 -7.20 -6.73 8.85
C GLY A 75 -5.78 -7.29 8.68
N PHE A 76 -4.87 -6.52 8.09
CA PHE A 76 -3.46 -6.88 8.02
C PHE A 76 -2.78 -6.66 9.37
N LYS A 77 -1.80 -7.50 9.68
CA LYS A 77 -0.91 -7.27 10.81
C LYS A 77 0.19 -6.30 10.37
N VAL A 78 0.21 -5.12 10.97
CA VAL A 78 1.12 -4.04 10.62
C VAL A 78 2.20 -3.92 11.68
N GLU A 79 3.47 -4.00 11.29
CA GLU A 79 4.62 -3.90 12.18
C GLU A 79 5.57 -2.81 11.67
N MET A 80 5.92 -1.85 12.53
CA MET A 80 6.93 -0.84 12.19
C MET A 80 8.32 -1.40 12.48
N ILE A 81 9.15 -1.51 11.45
CA ILE A 81 10.53 -2.03 11.55
C ILE A 81 11.46 -0.91 11.95
N GLU A 82 11.39 0.19 11.21
CA GLU A 82 12.27 1.34 11.38
C GLU A 82 11.48 2.63 11.18
N VAL A 83 11.75 3.62 12.02
CA VAL A 83 11.29 5.00 11.84
C VAL A 83 12.44 5.93 12.16
N SER A 84 12.82 6.74 11.17
CA SER A 84 13.79 7.81 11.33
C SER A 84 13.05 9.14 11.44
N PRO A 85 12.98 9.76 12.63
CA PRO A 85 12.26 11.02 12.81
C PRO A 85 12.95 12.20 12.10
N GLY A 86 12.14 13.19 11.71
CA GLY A 86 12.60 14.50 11.25
C GLY A 86 13.25 15.31 12.38
N GLU A 87 14.02 16.34 12.02
CA GLU A 87 14.70 17.20 13.01
C GLU A 87 13.73 18.15 13.73
N VAL A 88 12.67 18.59 13.03
CA VAL A 88 11.71 19.57 13.55
C VAL A 88 10.32 18.97 13.66
N ALA A 89 9.85 18.28 12.62
CA ALA A 89 8.56 17.60 12.57
C ALA A 89 8.61 16.48 11.52
N GLY A 90 7.71 15.51 11.63
CA GLY A 90 7.58 14.45 10.64
C GLY A 90 8.63 13.33 10.73
N ILE A 91 8.79 12.60 9.63
CA ILE A 91 9.76 11.51 9.47
C ILE A 91 10.64 11.73 8.23
N LYS A 92 11.91 11.31 8.30
CA LYS A 92 12.81 11.25 7.14
C LYS A 92 12.59 9.97 6.34
N SER A 93 12.48 8.84 7.04
CA SER A 93 12.17 7.54 6.46
C SER A 93 11.40 6.67 7.46
N SER A 94 10.63 5.71 6.95
CA SER A 94 10.04 4.65 7.74
C SER A 94 9.90 3.38 6.92
N ALA A 95 10.16 2.22 7.54
CA ALA A 95 9.94 0.90 6.98
C ALA A 95 8.83 0.19 7.77
N ILE A 96 7.79 -0.25 7.07
CA ILE A 96 6.62 -0.90 7.65
C ILE A 96 6.43 -2.27 7.00
N ARG A 97 6.27 -3.30 7.81
CA ARG A 97 5.90 -4.64 7.36
C ARG A 97 4.38 -4.81 7.42
N PHE A 98 3.80 -5.29 6.33
CA PHE A 98 2.41 -5.73 6.24
C PHE A 98 2.36 -7.24 6.07
N GLU A 99 1.83 -7.92 7.08
CA GLU A 99 1.63 -9.37 7.09
C GLU A 99 0.16 -9.70 6.87
N GLY A 100 -0.12 -10.52 5.86
CA GLY A 100 -1.47 -11.02 5.55
C GLY A 100 -1.68 -11.40 4.09
N ASP A 101 -2.85 -11.95 3.82
CA ASP A 101 -3.19 -12.50 2.51
C ASP A 101 -3.18 -11.43 1.41
N TYR A 102 -2.35 -11.66 0.40
CA TYR A 102 -2.20 -10.78 -0.76
C TYR A 102 -1.75 -9.34 -0.44
N ALA A 103 -1.03 -9.14 0.68
CA ALA A 103 -0.59 -7.82 1.12
C ALA A 103 0.22 -7.09 0.03
N TYR A 104 1.16 -7.78 -0.62
CA TYR A 104 1.93 -7.21 -1.73
C TYR A 104 1.07 -6.87 -2.93
N GLY A 105 0.17 -7.77 -3.32
CA GLY A 105 -0.73 -7.53 -4.46
C GLY A 105 -1.58 -6.27 -4.31
N TRP A 106 -2.01 -5.96 -3.09
CA TRP A 106 -2.78 -4.73 -2.80
C TRP A 106 -1.90 -3.47 -2.79
N LEU A 107 -0.69 -3.56 -2.25
CA LEU A 107 0.19 -2.41 -2.05
C LEU A 107 1.08 -2.11 -3.27
N ARG A 108 1.30 -3.06 -4.19
CA ARG A 108 2.23 -2.88 -5.32
C ARG A 108 1.92 -1.68 -6.21
N THR A 109 0.64 -1.29 -6.31
CA THR A 109 0.20 -0.15 -7.12
C THR A 109 0.43 1.20 -6.44
N GLU A 110 0.79 1.19 -5.16
CA GLU A 110 1.04 2.39 -4.35
C GLU A 110 2.48 2.90 -4.49
N THR A 111 3.37 2.10 -5.09
CA THR A 111 4.75 2.47 -5.38
C THR A 111 4.80 3.69 -6.30
N GLY A 112 5.39 4.78 -5.82
CA GLY A 112 5.50 6.01 -6.58
C GLY A 112 5.78 7.24 -5.71
N VAL A 113 5.77 8.40 -6.37
CA VAL A 113 5.95 9.69 -5.70
C VAL A 113 4.59 10.34 -5.47
N HIS A 114 4.28 10.57 -4.19
CA HIS A 114 3.05 11.18 -3.74
C HIS A 114 3.27 12.67 -3.48
N ARG A 115 2.52 13.51 -4.21
CA ARG A 115 2.65 14.97 -4.18
C ARG A 115 1.55 15.60 -3.33
N LEU A 116 1.93 16.41 -2.36
CA LEU A 116 1.03 17.26 -1.58
C LEU A 116 1.21 18.73 -1.96
N VAL A 117 0.10 19.44 -2.15
CA VAL A 117 0.08 20.90 -2.36
C VAL A 117 -0.84 21.52 -1.33
N ARG A 118 -0.29 22.16 -0.30
CA ARG A 118 -1.06 22.83 0.76
C ARG A 118 -0.41 24.14 1.20
N LYS A 119 -1.11 24.90 2.04
CA LYS A 119 -0.49 26.02 2.77
C LYS A 119 0.30 25.42 3.94
N SER A 120 1.60 25.68 3.99
CA SER A 120 2.47 25.11 5.01
C SER A 120 2.17 25.76 6.38
N PRO A 121 1.97 24.97 7.45
CA PRO A 121 1.91 25.51 8.81
C PRO A 121 3.29 25.95 9.33
N PHE A 122 4.38 25.53 8.68
CA PHE A 122 5.76 25.84 9.07
C PHE A 122 6.31 27.10 8.38
N ASP A 123 5.64 27.64 7.35
CA ASP A 123 6.02 28.90 6.71
C ASP A 123 5.29 30.08 7.35
N SER A 124 6.03 31.00 7.98
CA SER A 124 5.49 32.23 8.59
C SER A 124 4.69 33.09 7.60
N GLY A 125 4.96 32.97 6.29
CA GLY A 125 4.26 33.69 5.23
C GLY A 125 2.98 33.03 4.72
N SER A 126 2.57 31.85 5.24
CA SER A 126 1.39 31.10 4.77
C SER A 126 1.35 30.86 3.26
N ARG A 127 2.52 30.73 2.61
CA ARG A 127 2.58 30.48 1.17
C ARG A 127 2.15 29.04 0.88
N ARG A 128 1.73 28.81 -0.37
CA ARG A 128 1.43 27.46 -0.85
C ARG A 128 2.74 26.76 -1.17
N HIS A 129 2.99 25.64 -0.50
CA HIS A 129 4.16 24.79 -0.73
C HIS A 129 3.75 23.54 -1.49
N THR A 130 4.70 22.97 -2.23
CA THR A 130 4.57 21.66 -2.87
C THR A 130 5.61 20.74 -2.27
N SER A 131 5.16 19.61 -1.73
CA SER A 131 6.01 18.61 -1.10
C SER A 131 5.84 17.26 -1.77
N PHE A 132 6.89 16.44 -1.67
CA PHE A 132 6.93 15.11 -2.26
C PHE A 132 7.38 14.09 -1.22
N ALA A 133 6.81 12.91 -1.26
CA ALA A 133 7.27 11.74 -0.53
C ALA A 133 7.21 10.54 -1.46
N SER A 134 8.22 9.68 -1.43
CA SER A 134 8.24 8.44 -2.21
C SER A 134 7.79 7.29 -1.33
N VAL A 135 6.90 6.47 -1.88
CA VAL A 135 6.48 5.19 -1.32
C VAL A 135 7.05 4.11 -2.22
N PHE A 136 7.73 3.15 -1.61
CA PHE A 136 8.26 1.99 -2.30
C PHE A 136 7.74 0.73 -1.62
N VAL A 137 7.26 -0.21 -2.41
CA VAL A 137 6.71 -1.47 -1.90
C VAL A 137 7.49 -2.63 -2.50
N SER A 138 7.99 -3.51 -1.65
CA SER A 138 8.70 -4.73 -2.03
C SER A 138 8.02 -5.95 -1.40
N PRO A 139 7.97 -7.10 -2.09
CA PRO A 139 7.47 -8.34 -1.50
C PRO A 139 8.51 -8.92 -0.54
N GLU A 140 8.04 -9.59 0.51
CA GLU A 140 8.89 -10.51 1.29
C GLU A 140 9.22 -11.71 0.40
N ILE A 141 10.50 -11.97 0.18
CA ILE A 141 11.00 -13.12 -0.60
C ILE A 141 11.74 -14.02 0.38
N ASP A 142 11.43 -15.32 0.36
CA ASP A 142 12.16 -16.30 1.15
C ASP A 142 13.63 -16.39 0.72
N GLU A 143 14.53 -16.52 1.69
CA GLU A 143 16.00 -16.62 1.51
C GLU A 143 16.47 -17.90 0.77
N THR A 144 15.57 -18.66 0.15
CA THR A 144 15.91 -19.89 -0.60
C THR A 144 16.55 -19.63 -1.97
N ILE A 145 16.65 -18.38 -2.41
CA ILE A 145 17.36 -18.01 -3.62
C ILE A 145 18.82 -17.69 -3.26
N GLU A 146 19.70 -18.70 -3.29
CA GLU A 146 21.14 -18.48 -3.21
C GLU A 146 21.61 -17.73 -4.47
N ILE A 147 21.78 -16.41 -4.35
CA ILE A 147 22.43 -15.58 -5.37
C ILE A 147 23.86 -15.34 -4.91
N ASP A 148 24.81 -15.94 -5.61
CA ASP A 148 26.25 -15.72 -5.40
C ASP A 148 26.61 -14.32 -5.93
N ILE A 149 26.74 -13.34 -5.04
CA ILE A 149 27.09 -11.96 -5.40
C ILE A 149 28.61 -11.87 -5.53
N ASN A 150 29.10 -11.52 -6.71
CA ASN A 150 30.52 -11.31 -6.93
C ASN A 150 31.05 -10.15 -6.06
N PRO A 151 32.10 -10.35 -5.25
CA PRO A 151 32.67 -9.32 -4.38
C PRO A 151 33.16 -8.08 -5.15
N SER A 152 33.47 -8.24 -6.44
CA SER A 152 33.94 -7.18 -7.32
C SER A 152 32.90 -6.09 -7.59
N ASP A 153 31.61 -6.38 -7.40
CA ASP A 153 30.50 -5.44 -7.64
C ASP A 153 30.04 -4.72 -6.36
N LEU A 154 30.63 -5.05 -5.20
CA LEU A 154 30.29 -4.45 -3.91
C LEU A 154 31.28 -3.34 -3.56
N ARG A 155 30.75 -2.16 -3.22
CA ARG A 155 31.52 -1.08 -2.61
C ARG A 155 31.18 -1.02 -1.13
N ILE A 156 32.15 -1.36 -0.28
CA ILE A 156 32.03 -1.35 1.19
C ILE A 156 32.74 -0.09 1.68
N ASP A 157 31.99 0.88 2.22
CA ASP A 157 32.56 2.01 2.97
C ASP A 157 32.54 1.67 4.47
N THR A 158 33.67 1.88 5.16
CA THR A 158 33.91 1.56 6.59
C THR A 158 33.66 2.76 7.49
#